data_AF-A0A9E3X2C9-F1
#
_entry.id   AF-A0A9E3X2C9-F1
#
_cell.length_a   1.000
_cell.length_b   1.000
_cell.length_c   1.000
_cell.angle_alpha   90.00
_cell.angle_beta   90.00
_cell.angle_gamma   90.00
#
_symmetry.space_group_name_H-M   'P 1'
#
loop_
_entity.id
_entity.type
_entity.pdbx_description
1 polymer ?
#
loop_
_entity_poly.entity_id
_entity_poly.type
_entity_poly.pdbx_seq_one_letter_code
_entity_poly.pdbx_strand_id
1 'polypeptide(L)'
;MAEIINLLIIFALLLLIVGVANLAQREREREKSYRGLAVVGYALLVLIYLLAILTSLSLDQVIAQLQIPFSPASMTLLRNGLLIPGVVGILLLLPPVRRLLSFVINIDPGSPVHAIALSLTMLILINMFFTLGLGLANLAESIAVQGQAGNAATSTLGVWLQQIFTALFAMVGVGWLTRRDLGATLQRLGIVRPTVKQIILGFGMGLLMVPVVMGIERIAGHYNIGFDQEVEDLTEQLLGPVLATPLGVFTIGAAAALGEETIFRGAIQPRFGLVLTALLFALVHSNYGFTLSTLIVFVIGLILGTLRLRYNTTTSMAMHATYNIALALLTVLGI
;
A
#
# COMPACT_ATOMS: atom_id res chain seq x y z
N MET A 1 14.58 17.16 1.01
CA MET A 1 13.73 18.03 0.15
C MET A 1 13.18 17.30 -1.07
N ALA A 2 14.01 16.60 -1.86
CA ALA A 2 13.55 15.86 -3.04
C ALA A 2 12.47 14.79 -2.71
N GLU A 3 12.67 14.01 -1.64
CA GLU A 3 11.69 13.02 -1.14
C GLU A 3 10.29 13.65 -0.93
N ILE A 4 10.23 14.77 -0.20
CA ILE A 4 8.98 15.47 0.12
C ILE A 4 8.30 15.99 -1.16
N ILE A 5 9.07 16.56 -2.09
CA ILE A 5 8.53 17.07 -3.37
C ILE A 5 7.93 15.92 -4.19
N ASN A 6 8.62 14.77 -4.25
CA ASN A 6 8.11 13.59 -4.95
C ASN A 6 6.81 13.07 -4.34
N LEU A 7 6.74 12.97 -3.01
CA LEU A 7 5.51 12.60 -2.30
C LEU A 7 4.36 13.56 -2.63
N LEU A 8 4.62 14.87 -2.60
CA LEU A 8 3.61 15.89 -2.92
C LEU A 8 3.08 15.74 -4.35
N ILE A 9 3.95 15.52 -5.33
CA ILE A 9 3.56 15.36 -6.74
C ILE A 9 2.68 14.10 -6.91
N ILE A 10 3.13 12.97 -6.37
CA ILE A 10 2.40 11.69 -6.48
C ILE A 10 1.02 11.81 -5.83
N PHE A 11 0.96 12.29 -4.59
CA PHE A 11 -0.32 12.41 -3.89
C PHE A 11 -1.22 13.49 -4.47
N ALA A 12 -0.69 14.59 -5.00
CA ALA A 12 -1.50 15.59 -5.68
C ALA A 12 -2.24 15.00 -6.90
N LEU A 13 -1.54 14.20 -7.72
CA LEU A 13 -2.15 13.51 -8.86
C LEU A 13 -3.19 12.48 -8.41
N LEU A 14 -2.86 11.65 -7.42
CA LEU A 14 -3.78 10.64 -6.89
C LEU A 14 -5.04 11.29 -6.27
N LEU A 15 -4.86 12.34 -5.46
CA LEU A 15 -5.94 13.11 -4.86
C LEU A 15 -6.81 13.81 -5.89
N LEU A 16 -6.23 14.31 -6.99
CA LEU A 16 -6.99 14.84 -8.11
C LEU A 16 -7.88 13.77 -8.74
N ILE A 17 -7.32 12.60 -9.05
CA ILE A 17 -8.04 11.48 -9.67
C ILE A 17 -9.21 11.05 -8.78
N VAL A 18 -8.97 10.79 -7.49
CA VAL A 18 -10.07 10.40 -6.59
C VAL A 18 -11.02 11.55 -6.30
N GLY A 19 -10.54 12.79 -6.22
CA GLY A 19 -11.38 13.97 -6.01
C GLY A 19 -12.41 14.13 -7.12
N VAL A 20 -11.96 14.06 -8.38
CA VAL A 20 -12.83 14.10 -9.57
C VAL A 20 -13.80 12.91 -9.60
N ALA A 21 -13.34 11.71 -9.25
CA ALA A 21 -14.20 10.52 -9.14
C ALA A 21 -15.33 10.73 -8.13
N ASN A 22 -15.02 11.33 -6.98
CA ASN A 22 -15.97 11.58 -5.90
C ASN A 22 -16.93 12.73 -6.24
N LEU A 23 -16.49 13.73 -7.01
CA LEU A 23 -17.38 14.75 -7.61
C LEU A 23 -18.35 14.11 -8.62
N ALA A 24 -17.86 13.22 -9.49
CA ALA A 24 -18.72 12.47 -10.41
C ALA A 24 -19.75 11.63 -9.63
N GLN A 25 -19.32 10.94 -8.57
CA GLN A 25 -20.22 10.16 -7.72
C GLN A 25 -21.26 11.04 -7.01
N ARG A 26 -20.90 12.25 -6.56
CA ARG A 26 -21.84 13.22 -5.97
C ARG A 26 -22.93 13.64 -6.96
N GLU A 27 -22.55 13.94 -8.20
CA GLU A 27 -23.54 14.33 -9.22
C GLU A 27 -24.41 13.15 -9.63
N ARG A 28 -23.86 11.93 -9.64
CA ARG A 28 -24.65 10.70 -9.82
C ARG A 28 -25.68 10.51 -8.69
N GLU A 29 -25.29 10.70 -7.43
CA GLU A 29 -26.20 10.61 -6.27
C GLU A 29 -27.31 11.67 -6.30
N ARG A 30 -27.12 12.77 -7.06
CA ARG A 30 -28.10 13.83 -7.30
C ARG A 30 -28.89 13.65 -8.58
N GLU A 31 -28.76 12.51 -9.25
CA GLU A 31 -29.39 12.21 -10.55
C GLU A 31 -29.02 13.20 -11.66
N LYS A 32 -27.86 13.85 -11.55
CA LYS A 32 -27.32 14.79 -12.55
C LYS A 32 -26.33 14.11 -13.50
N SER A 33 -26.01 14.80 -14.60
CA SER A 33 -24.99 14.33 -15.55
C SER A 33 -23.61 14.29 -14.89
N TYR A 34 -23.07 13.09 -14.71
CA TYR A 34 -21.75 12.86 -14.08
C TYR A 34 -20.69 12.33 -15.05
N ARG A 35 -21.09 11.96 -16.27
CA ARG A 35 -20.23 11.23 -17.22
C ARG A 35 -18.98 12.03 -17.60
N GLY A 36 -19.10 13.34 -17.78
CA GLY A 36 -17.95 14.21 -18.10
C GLY A 36 -16.87 14.16 -17.02
N LEU A 37 -17.26 14.30 -15.75
CA LEU A 37 -16.33 14.19 -14.61
C LEU A 37 -15.72 12.80 -14.52
N ALA A 38 -16.53 11.74 -14.70
CA ALA A 38 -16.02 10.37 -14.69
C ALA A 38 -14.98 10.14 -15.80
N VAL A 39 -15.20 10.66 -17.00
CA VAL A 39 -14.26 10.57 -18.12
C VAL A 39 -12.95 11.28 -17.81
N VAL A 40 -12.97 12.45 -17.16
CA VAL A 40 -11.73 13.13 -16.74
C VAL A 40 -10.92 12.25 -15.79
N GLY A 41 -11.56 11.69 -14.76
CA GLY A 41 -10.88 10.78 -13.82
C GLY A 41 -10.31 9.53 -14.51
N TYR A 42 -11.06 8.95 -15.45
CA TYR A 42 -10.60 7.80 -16.22
C TYR A 42 -9.45 8.16 -17.17
N ALA A 43 -9.52 9.31 -17.86
CA ALA A 43 -8.49 9.75 -18.79
C ALA A 43 -7.14 9.99 -18.08
N LEU A 44 -7.16 10.60 -16.89
CA LEU A 44 -5.95 10.77 -16.07
C LEU A 44 -5.32 9.43 -15.70
N LEU A 45 -6.14 8.46 -15.30
CA LEU A 45 -5.64 7.14 -14.91
C LEU A 45 -5.17 6.31 -16.13
N VAL A 46 -5.88 6.41 -17.26
CA VAL A 46 -5.45 5.82 -18.54
C VAL A 46 -4.11 6.42 -18.97
N LEU A 47 -3.89 7.72 -18.80
CA LEU A 47 -2.61 8.36 -19.13
C LEU A 47 -1.45 7.76 -18.31
N ILE A 48 -1.66 7.53 -17.02
CA ILE A 48 -0.66 6.86 -16.15
C ILE A 48 -0.32 5.47 -16.69
N TYR A 49 -1.34 4.68 -17.05
CA TYR A 49 -1.11 3.33 -17.58
C TYR A 49 -0.51 3.32 -18.99
N LEU A 50 -0.89 4.26 -19.85
CA LEU A 50 -0.26 4.42 -21.15
C LEU A 50 1.21 4.78 -20.99
N LEU A 51 1.57 5.65 -20.04
CA LEU A 51 2.96 5.94 -19.76
C LEU A 51 3.71 4.69 -19.29
N ALA A 52 3.15 3.91 -18.36
CA ALA A 52 3.75 2.64 -17.92
C ALA A 52 3.94 1.66 -19.09
N ILE A 53 2.95 1.53 -19.98
CA ILE A 53 3.03 0.69 -21.18
C ILE A 53 4.13 1.21 -22.13
N LEU A 54 4.19 2.51 -22.37
CA LEU A 54 5.22 3.09 -23.24
C LEU A 54 6.62 2.89 -22.65
N THR A 55 6.80 3.10 -21.35
CA THR A 55 8.05 2.80 -20.63
C THR A 55 8.42 1.33 -20.74
N SER A 56 7.44 0.43 -20.68
CA SER A 56 7.68 -1.00 -20.89
C SER A 56 8.20 -1.31 -22.29
N LEU A 57 7.68 -0.63 -23.32
CA LEU A 57 8.06 -0.87 -24.71
C LEU A 57 9.42 -0.26 -25.06
N SER A 58 9.81 0.83 -24.41
CA SER A 58 11.11 1.49 -24.58
C SER A 58 12.17 1.04 -23.57
N LEU A 59 11.89 0.04 -22.73
CA LEU A 59 12.71 -0.35 -21.59
C LEU A 59 14.18 -0.64 -21.98
N ASP A 60 14.41 -1.32 -23.10
CA ASP A 60 15.76 -1.65 -23.57
C ASP A 60 16.59 -0.40 -23.86
N GLN A 61 15.96 0.63 -24.42
CA GLN A 61 16.62 1.92 -24.73
C GLN A 61 16.94 2.69 -23.44
N VAL A 62 16.01 2.70 -22.48
CA VAL A 62 16.18 3.36 -21.18
C VAL A 62 17.32 2.71 -20.41
N ILE A 63 17.35 1.38 -20.37
CA ILE A 63 18.35 0.64 -19.60
C ILE A 63 19.73 0.67 -20.24
N ALA A 64 19.81 0.65 -21.58
CA ALA A 64 21.07 0.86 -22.28
C ALA A 64 21.76 2.19 -21.88
N GLN A 65 20.99 3.22 -21.50
CA GLN A 65 21.54 4.49 -21.01
C GLN A 65 22.04 4.42 -19.57
N LEU A 66 21.49 3.53 -18.75
CA LEU A 66 21.83 3.42 -17.32
C LEU A 66 23.14 2.65 -17.07
N GLN A 67 23.64 1.90 -18.06
CA GLN A 67 24.86 1.07 -17.95
C GLN A 67 24.84 0.06 -16.79
N ILE A 68 23.67 -0.21 -16.21
CA ILE A 68 23.47 -1.23 -15.17
C ILE A 68 23.19 -2.58 -15.86
N PRO A 69 23.95 -3.64 -15.56
CA PRO A 69 23.67 -4.96 -16.11
C PRO A 69 22.43 -5.56 -15.44
N PHE A 70 21.39 -5.81 -16.24
CA PHE A 70 20.20 -6.54 -15.78
C PHE A 70 20.19 -7.96 -16.35
N SER A 71 19.77 -8.92 -15.53
CA SER A 71 19.52 -10.28 -16.00
C SER A 71 18.34 -10.32 -16.98
N PRO A 72 18.29 -11.29 -17.92
CA PRO A 72 17.12 -11.46 -18.79
C PRO A 72 15.80 -11.66 -18.01
N ALA A 73 15.87 -12.30 -16.84
CA ALA A 73 14.72 -12.49 -15.97
C ALA A 73 14.22 -11.16 -15.37
N SER A 74 15.15 -10.34 -14.86
CA SER A 74 14.88 -8.98 -14.36
C SER A 74 14.23 -8.11 -15.45
N MET A 75 14.74 -8.17 -16.68
CA MET A 75 14.16 -7.46 -17.83
C MET A 75 12.75 -7.90 -18.15
N THR A 76 12.51 -9.21 -18.11
CA THR A 76 11.18 -9.77 -18.33
C THR A 76 10.20 -9.32 -17.24
N LEU A 77 10.64 -9.31 -15.97
CA LEU A 77 9.84 -8.85 -14.84
C LEU A 77 9.51 -7.36 -14.93
N LEU A 78 10.49 -6.49 -15.21
CA LEU A 78 10.25 -5.05 -15.37
C LEU A 78 9.29 -4.76 -16.51
N ARG A 79 9.52 -5.37 -17.67
CA ARG A 79 8.68 -5.19 -18.87
C ARG A 79 7.25 -5.66 -18.60
N ASN A 80 7.07 -6.92 -18.21
CA ASN A 80 5.75 -7.48 -17.99
C ASN A 80 5.04 -6.86 -16.78
N GLY A 81 5.81 -6.44 -15.77
CA GLY A 81 5.35 -5.74 -14.58
C GLY A 81 4.76 -4.36 -14.83
N LEU A 82 5.20 -3.69 -15.90
CA LEU A 82 4.61 -2.44 -16.36
C LEU A 82 3.49 -2.69 -17.38
N LEU A 83 3.72 -3.57 -18.36
CA LEU A 83 2.79 -3.83 -19.45
C LEU A 83 1.48 -4.47 -18.98
N ILE A 84 1.56 -5.60 -18.26
CA ILE A 84 0.37 -6.40 -17.92
C ILE A 84 -0.55 -5.62 -16.97
N PRO A 85 -0.07 -5.11 -15.81
CA PRO A 85 -0.92 -4.31 -14.93
C PRO A 85 -1.37 -2.99 -15.57
N GLY A 86 -0.57 -2.40 -16.47
CA GLY A 86 -0.98 -1.22 -17.23
C GLY A 86 -2.20 -1.49 -18.12
N VAL A 87 -2.16 -2.57 -18.91
CA VAL A 87 -3.28 -3.00 -19.75
C VAL A 87 -4.49 -3.38 -18.90
N VAL A 88 -4.28 -4.20 -17.86
CA VAL A 88 -5.36 -4.62 -16.96
C VAL A 88 -5.98 -3.41 -16.25
N GLY A 89 -5.18 -2.43 -15.84
CA GLY A 89 -5.65 -1.19 -15.20
C GLY A 89 -6.63 -0.42 -16.07
N ILE A 90 -6.36 -0.33 -17.38
CA ILE A 90 -7.27 0.26 -18.37
C ILE A 90 -8.52 -0.62 -18.55
N LEU A 91 -8.37 -1.94 -18.66
CA LEU A 91 -9.51 -2.86 -18.81
C LEU A 91 -10.48 -2.80 -17.63
N LEU A 92 -9.99 -2.61 -16.40
CA LEU A 92 -10.82 -2.44 -15.19
C LEU A 92 -11.69 -1.17 -15.23
N LEU A 93 -11.36 -0.19 -16.09
CA LEU A 93 -12.19 1.00 -16.32
C LEU A 93 -13.35 0.74 -17.29
N LEU A 94 -13.39 -0.42 -17.95
CA LEU A 94 -14.48 -0.79 -18.86
C LEU A 94 -15.69 -1.33 -18.07
N PRO A 95 -16.92 -0.84 -18.37
CA PRO A 95 -18.12 -1.31 -17.69
C PRO A 95 -18.35 -2.84 -17.73
N PRO A 96 -18.10 -3.57 -18.84
CA PRO A 96 -18.28 -5.02 -18.87
C PRO A 96 -17.41 -5.76 -17.85
N VAL A 97 -16.13 -5.35 -17.72
CA VAL A 97 -15.18 -5.97 -16.79
C VAL A 97 -15.62 -5.75 -15.35
N ARG A 98 -16.06 -4.53 -15.01
CA ARG A 98 -16.57 -4.24 -13.65
C ARG A 98 -17.84 -5.00 -13.32
N ARG A 99 -18.76 -5.17 -14.28
CA ARG A 99 -19.97 -5.98 -14.09
C ARG A 99 -19.62 -7.43 -13.79
N LEU A 100 -18.65 -8.00 -14.50
CA LEU A 100 -18.16 -9.35 -14.20
C LEU A 100 -17.57 -9.43 -12.79
N LEU A 101 -16.72 -8.47 -12.40
CA LEU A 101 -16.10 -8.47 -11.08
C LEU A 101 -17.09 -8.22 -9.94
N SER A 102 -18.21 -7.52 -10.20
CA SER A 102 -19.26 -7.32 -9.20
C SER A 102 -19.97 -8.61 -8.74
N PHE A 103 -19.79 -9.72 -9.47
CA PHE A 103 -20.24 -11.03 -9.01
C PHE A 103 -19.35 -11.64 -7.92
N VAL A 104 -18.09 -11.19 -7.82
CA VAL A 104 -17.08 -11.75 -6.89
C VAL A 104 -16.81 -10.80 -5.73
N ILE A 105 -16.80 -9.49 -5.99
CA ILE A 105 -16.51 -8.45 -4.99
C ILE A 105 -17.66 -7.45 -4.88
N ASN A 106 -17.84 -6.88 -3.68
CA ASN A 106 -18.95 -5.99 -3.34
C ASN A 106 -18.75 -4.56 -3.88
N ILE A 107 -18.67 -4.44 -5.21
CA ILE A 107 -18.55 -3.18 -5.93
C ILE A 107 -19.84 -2.88 -6.69
N ASP A 108 -20.25 -1.62 -6.67
CA ASP A 108 -21.18 -1.06 -7.66
C ASP A 108 -20.44 -0.79 -8.99
N PRO A 109 -20.71 -1.54 -10.08
CA PRO A 109 -20.01 -1.39 -11.36
C PRO A 109 -20.32 -0.07 -12.08
N GLY A 110 -21.40 0.63 -11.68
CA GLY A 110 -21.78 1.95 -12.17
C GLY A 110 -21.12 3.09 -11.40
N SER A 111 -20.46 2.84 -10.28
CA SER A 111 -19.80 3.89 -9.50
C SER A 111 -18.44 4.27 -10.09
N PRO A 112 -18.20 5.55 -10.44
CA PRO A 112 -16.89 6.01 -10.90
C PRO A 112 -15.81 5.88 -9.82
N VAL A 113 -16.17 5.97 -8.53
CA VAL A 113 -15.22 5.80 -7.42
C VAL A 113 -14.75 4.35 -7.33
N HIS A 114 -15.66 3.38 -7.44
CA HIS A 114 -15.28 1.97 -7.42
C HIS A 114 -14.47 1.58 -8.65
N ALA A 115 -14.79 2.16 -9.82
CA ALA A 115 -14.02 1.97 -11.03
C ALA A 115 -12.55 2.40 -10.87
N ILE A 116 -12.34 3.61 -10.38
CA ILE A 116 -11.00 4.16 -10.15
C ILE A 116 -10.29 3.39 -9.03
N ALA A 117 -10.96 3.10 -7.91
CA ALA A 117 -10.37 2.33 -6.81
C ALA A 117 -9.90 0.93 -7.26
N LEU A 118 -10.71 0.24 -8.06
CA LEU A 118 -10.37 -1.07 -8.60
C LEU A 118 -9.20 -0.98 -9.56
N SER A 119 -9.23 -0.02 -10.48
CA SER A 119 -8.16 0.20 -11.45
C SER A 119 -6.84 0.52 -10.74
N LEU A 120 -6.84 1.42 -9.74
CA LEU A 120 -5.66 1.82 -8.96
C LEU A 120 -4.94 0.65 -8.26
N THR A 121 -5.61 -0.47 -8.01
CA THR A 121 -4.92 -1.66 -7.45
C THR A 121 -3.79 -2.16 -8.34
N MET A 122 -3.85 -1.89 -9.65
CA MET A 122 -2.78 -2.26 -10.57
C MET A 122 -1.50 -1.47 -10.32
N LEU A 123 -1.56 -0.29 -9.71
CA LEU A 123 -0.35 0.44 -9.28
C LEU A 123 0.42 -0.33 -8.19
N ILE A 124 -0.27 -1.12 -7.36
CA ILE A 124 0.38 -2.00 -6.37
C ILE A 124 1.16 -3.10 -7.08
N LEU A 125 0.58 -3.71 -8.12
CA LEU A 125 1.27 -4.72 -8.92
C LEU A 125 2.43 -4.13 -9.72
N ILE A 126 2.26 -2.94 -10.30
CA ILE A 126 3.37 -2.23 -10.96
C ILE A 126 4.51 -2.03 -9.97
N ASN A 127 4.23 -1.49 -8.78
CA ASN A 127 5.24 -1.31 -7.74
C ASN A 127 5.93 -2.64 -7.38
N MET A 128 5.16 -3.70 -7.16
CA MET A 128 5.68 -5.03 -6.81
C MET A 128 6.65 -5.58 -7.88
N PHE A 129 6.21 -5.64 -9.13
CA PHE A 129 7.05 -6.18 -10.21
C PHE A 129 8.21 -5.24 -10.56
N PHE A 130 8.04 -3.93 -10.36
CA PHE A 130 9.12 -2.97 -10.56
C PHE A 130 10.24 -3.18 -9.51
N THR A 131 9.88 -3.28 -8.23
CA THR A 131 10.82 -3.59 -7.14
C THR A 131 11.55 -4.92 -7.38
N LEU A 132 10.82 -5.98 -7.70
CA LEU A 132 11.40 -7.29 -7.98
C LEU A 132 12.26 -7.32 -9.25
N GLY A 133 11.85 -6.56 -10.27
CA GLY A 133 12.58 -6.47 -11.52
C GLY A 133 13.89 -5.69 -11.39
N LEU A 134 13.94 -4.68 -10.49
CA LEU A 134 15.20 -4.04 -10.10
C LEU A 134 16.13 -4.98 -9.33
N GLY A 135 15.55 -5.87 -8.52
CA GLY A 135 16.26 -6.82 -7.66
C GLY A 135 16.50 -6.25 -6.27
N LEU A 136 16.24 -7.05 -5.22
CA LEU A 136 16.30 -6.58 -3.84
C LEU A 136 17.74 -6.27 -3.42
N ALA A 137 18.71 -7.11 -3.82
CA ALA A 137 20.13 -6.85 -3.62
C ALA A 137 20.59 -5.51 -4.24
N ASN A 138 20.24 -5.26 -5.50
CA ASN A 138 20.59 -4.01 -6.19
C ASN A 138 19.97 -2.78 -5.50
N LEU A 139 18.74 -2.92 -5.01
CA LEU A 139 18.08 -1.87 -4.25
C LEU A 139 18.80 -1.61 -2.92
N ALA A 140 19.12 -2.66 -2.16
CA ALA A 140 19.85 -2.54 -0.89
C ALA A 140 21.20 -1.87 -1.08
N GLU A 141 21.98 -2.28 -2.10
CA GLU A 141 23.26 -1.64 -2.45
C GLU A 141 23.07 -0.17 -2.84
N SER A 142 22.09 0.13 -3.69
CA SER A 142 21.83 1.51 -4.14
C SER A 142 21.46 2.44 -2.97
N ILE A 143 20.73 1.92 -1.97
CA ILE A 143 20.36 2.66 -0.76
C ILE A 143 21.57 2.84 0.14
N ALA A 144 22.39 1.80 0.32
CA ALA A 144 23.60 1.87 1.13
C ALA A 144 24.56 2.95 0.59
N VAL A 145 24.77 2.98 -0.73
CA VAL A 145 25.59 4.01 -1.40
C VAL A 145 25.02 5.42 -1.19
N GLN A 146 23.70 5.59 -1.30
CA GLN A 146 23.05 6.88 -1.04
C GLN A 146 23.18 7.29 0.44
N GLY A 147 23.06 6.34 1.36
CA GLY A 147 23.23 6.55 2.80
C GLY A 147 24.63 7.04 3.15
N GLN A 148 25.67 6.47 2.53
CA GLN A 148 27.05 6.94 2.67
C GLN A 148 27.25 8.37 2.14
N ALA A 149 26.48 8.77 1.13
CA ALA A 149 26.46 10.14 0.61
C ALA A 149 25.63 11.12 1.48
N GLY A 150 25.16 10.70 2.65
CA GLY A 150 24.36 11.50 3.58
C GLY A 150 22.88 11.61 3.20
N ASN A 151 22.43 10.84 2.20
CA ASN A 151 21.03 10.79 1.76
C ASN A 151 20.38 9.52 2.32
N ALA A 152 19.84 9.61 3.55
CA ALA A 152 19.06 8.51 4.11
C ALA A 152 17.89 8.16 3.18
N ALA A 153 17.71 6.88 2.85
CA ALA A 153 16.62 6.44 1.97
C ALA A 153 15.25 6.62 2.59
N THR A 154 15.15 6.65 3.92
CA THR A 154 13.91 6.88 4.64
C THR A 154 14.17 7.78 5.83
N SER A 155 13.39 8.86 5.93
CA SER A 155 13.45 9.80 7.05
C SER A 155 12.19 9.68 7.92
N THR A 156 12.32 9.92 9.23
CA THR A 156 11.16 9.91 10.15
C THR A 156 10.05 10.85 9.68
N LEU A 157 10.41 12.03 9.16
CA LEU A 157 9.46 12.98 8.58
C LEU A 157 8.83 12.44 7.29
N GLY A 158 9.61 11.81 6.42
CA GLY A 158 9.14 11.18 5.19
C GLY A 158 8.08 10.11 5.45
N VAL A 159 8.34 9.22 6.42
CA VAL A 159 7.38 8.17 6.84
C VAL A 159 6.05 8.79 7.29
N TRP A 160 6.10 9.80 8.16
CA TRP A 160 4.88 10.48 8.61
C TRP A 160 4.15 11.16 7.45
N LEU A 161 4.84 11.88 6.57
CA LEU A 161 4.22 12.55 5.43
C LEU A 161 3.57 11.55 4.47
N GLN A 162 4.27 10.48 4.12
CA GLN A 162 3.72 9.41 3.27
C GLN A 162 2.44 8.82 3.87
N GLN A 163 2.45 8.50 5.17
CA GLN A 163 1.31 7.85 5.80
C GLN A 163 0.15 8.82 6.08
N ILE A 164 0.43 10.08 6.38
CA ILE A 164 -0.59 11.14 6.46
C ILE A 164 -1.24 11.34 5.08
N PHE A 165 -0.45 11.43 4.01
CA PHE A 165 -1.03 11.56 2.66
C PHE A 165 -1.79 10.31 2.22
N THR A 166 -1.36 9.12 2.63
CA THR A 166 -2.10 7.87 2.42
C THR A 166 -3.45 7.90 3.15
N ALA A 167 -3.48 8.36 4.40
CA ALA A 167 -4.73 8.53 5.15
C ALA A 167 -5.64 9.59 4.48
N LEU A 168 -5.10 10.73 4.06
CA LEU A 168 -5.85 11.77 3.34
C LEU A 168 -6.39 11.25 2.00
N PHE A 169 -5.60 10.47 1.28
CA PHE A 169 -6.01 9.82 0.05
C PHE A 169 -7.19 8.87 0.28
N ALA A 170 -7.17 8.08 1.35
CA ALA A 170 -8.30 7.25 1.74
C ALA A 170 -9.54 8.08 2.14
N MET A 171 -9.36 9.17 2.90
CA MET A 171 -10.45 10.07 3.31
C MET A 171 -11.13 10.74 2.11
N VAL A 172 -10.35 11.32 1.19
CA VAL A 172 -10.88 11.89 -0.06
C VAL A 172 -11.49 10.78 -0.92
N GLY A 173 -10.85 9.61 -1.00
CA GLY A 173 -11.33 8.42 -1.71
C GLY A 173 -12.72 7.98 -1.28
N VAL A 174 -13.04 8.06 0.02
CA VAL A 174 -14.39 7.77 0.52
C VAL A 174 -15.34 8.98 0.50
N GLY A 175 -14.88 10.16 0.08
CA GLY A 175 -15.73 11.32 -0.20
C GLY A 175 -15.62 12.52 0.72
N TRP A 176 -14.58 12.60 1.55
CA TRP A 176 -14.29 13.80 2.32
C TRP A 176 -14.15 15.03 1.40
N LEU A 177 -14.67 16.18 1.81
CA LEU A 177 -14.70 17.46 1.07
C LEU A 177 -15.53 17.50 -0.22
N THR A 178 -16.12 16.37 -0.63
CA THR A 178 -16.93 16.30 -1.87
C THR A 178 -18.39 15.97 -1.58
N ARG A 179 -18.66 14.87 -0.88
CA ARG A 179 -20.02 14.43 -0.54
C ARG A 179 -20.22 14.03 0.93
N ARG A 180 -19.14 14.00 1.73
CA ARG A 180 -19.16 13.72 3.16
C ARG A 180 -18.40 14.80 3.92
N ASP A 181 -18.92 15.17 5.09
CA ASP A 181 -18.16 15.92 6.08
C ASP A 181 -17.15 15.01 6.80
N LEU A 182 -16.38 15.58 7.73
CA LEU A 182 -15.37 14.82 8.48
C LEU A 182 -15.99 13.70 9.35
N GLY A 183 -17.11 13.98 10.02
CA GLY A 183 -17.76 12.99 10.89
C GLY A 183 -18.26 11.77 10.12
N ALA A 184 -18.99 12.00 9.03
CA ALA A 184 -19.47 10.96 8.13
C ALA A 184 -18.32 10.21 7.44
N THR A 185 -17.19 10.90 7.15
CA THR A 185 -15.99 10.27 6.60
C THR A 185 -15.37 9.30 7.60
N LEU A 186 -15.15 9.73 8.85
CA LEU A 186 -14.56 8.88 9.90
C LEU A 186 -15.48 7.70 10.23
N GLN A 187 -16.79 7.91 10.29
CA GLN A 187 -17.76 6.82 10.44
C GLN A 187 -17.70 5.82 9.27
N ARG A 188 -17.62 6.30 8.02
CA ARG A 188 -17.50 5.43 6.84
C ARG A 188 -16.19 4.64 6.84
N LEU A 189 -15.09 5.25 7.30
CA LEU A 189 -13.81 4.58 7.45
C LEU A 189 -13.79 3.63 8.66
N GLY A 190 -14.79 3.67 9.55
CA GLY A 190 -14.76 2.93 10.80
C GLY A 190 -13.70 3.43 11.78
N ILE A 191 -13.24 4.68 11.63
CA ILE A 191 -12.34 5.35 12.58
C ILE A 191 -13.25 6.03 13.61
N VAL A 192 -13.49 5.33 14.70
CA VAL A 192 -14.41 5.74 15.78
C VAL A 192 -13.69 5.69 17.11
N ARG A 193 -14.27 6.28 18.15
CA ARG A 193 -13.76 6.10 19.53
C ARG A 193 -13.98 4.65 19.95
N PRO A 194 -12.91 3.85 20.15
CA PRO A 194 -13.06 2.46 20.55
C PRO A 194 -13.41 2.36 22.03
N THR A 195 -14.03 1.25 22.43
CA THR A 195 -14.19 0.93 23.86
C THR A 195 -12.86 0.51 24.47
N VAL A 196 -12.73 0.60 25.80
CA VAL A 196 -11.54 0.11 26.51
C VAL A 196 -11.27 -1.37 26.19
N LYS A 197 -12.32 -2.20 26.10
CA LYS A 197 -12.20 -3.61 25.71
C LYS A 197 -11.60 -3.79 24.31
N GLN A 198 -12.01 -2.95 23.35
CA GLN A 198 -11.48 -2.97 21.99
C GLN A 198 -10.01 -2.52 21.95
N ILE A 199 -9.64 -1.51 22.74
CA ILE A 199 -8.25 -1.06 22.88
C ILE A 199 -7.38 -2.19 23.45
N ILE A 200 -7.79 -2.79 24.58
CA ILE A 200 -7.07 -3.90 25.22
C ILE A 200 -6.93 -5.08 24.25
N LEU A 201 -8.00 -5.41 23.52
CA LEU A 201 -7.96 -6.46 22.51
C LEU A 201 -6.95 -6.13 21.39
N GLY A 202 -6.95 -4.90 20.89
CA GLY A 202 -6.00 -4.46 19.86
C GLY A 202 -4.56 -4.63 20.33
N PHE A 203 -4.22 -4.04 21.48
CA PHE A 203 -2.89 -4.17 22.09
C PHE A 203 -2.53 -5.64 22.36
N GLY A 204 -3.43 -6.40 22.97
CA GLY A 204 -3.22 -7.80 23.31
C GLY A 204 -2.98 -8.68 22.09
N MET A 205 -3.76 -8.49 21.01
CA MET A 205 -3.54 -9.20 19.75
C MET A 205 -2.22 -8.80 19.09
N GLY A 206 -1.86 -7.51 19.11
CA GLY A 206 -0.58 -7.03 18.57
C GLY A 206 0.62 -7.66 19.28
N LEU A 207 0.60 -7.65 20.62
CA LEU A 207 1.63 -8.30 21.43
C LEU A 207 1.66 -9.82 21.26
N LEU A 208 0.49 -10.47 21.15
CA LEU A 208 0.39 -11.91 20.93
C LEU A 208 1.01 -12.34 19.59
N MET A 209 0.86 -11.52 18.54
CA MET A 209 1.38 -11.86 17.22
C MET A 209 2.91 -11.86 17.15
N VAL A 210 3.60 -11.10 18.00
CA VAL A 210 5.07 -11.04 18.03
C VAL A 210 5.70 -12.42 18.26
N PRO A 211 5.46 -13.12 19.39
CA PRO A 211 6.05 -14.45 19.61
C PRO A 211 5.52 -15.50 18.63
N VAL A 212 4.31 -15.33 18.08
CA VAL A 212 3.77 -16.22 17.05
C VAL A 212 4.60 -16.12 15.77
N VAL A 213 4.85 -14.90 15.29
CA VAL A 213 5.64 -14.66 14.08
C VAL A 213 7.10 -15.08 14.28
N MET A 214 7.73 -14.65 15.39
CA MET A 214 9.10 -15.07 15.72
C MET A 214 9.23 -16.60 15.80
N GLY A 215 8.23 -17.29 16.35
CA GLY A 215 8.18 -18.74 16.40
C GLY A 215 8.11 -19.37 15.00
N ILE A 216 7.27 -18.82 14.11
CA ILE A 216 7.17 -19.26 12.71
C ILE A 216 8.50 -19.05 11.99
N GLU A 217 9.11 -17.86 12.12
CA GLU A 217 10.39 -17.53 11.49
C GLU A 217 11.52 -18.43 11.99
N ARG A 218 11.57 -18.70 13.30
CA ARG A 218 12.56 -19.60 13.88
C ARG A 218 12.41 -21.04 13.39
N ILE A 219 11.18 -21.54 13.30
CA ILE A 219 10.91 -22.87 12.75
C ILE A 219 11.29 -22.90 11.27
N ALA A 220 10.88 -21.90 10.50
CA ALA A 220 11.17 -21.82 9.08
C ALA A 220 12.68 -21.72 8.81
N GLY A 221 13.40 -20.90 9.58
CA GLY A 221 14.85 -20.77 9.53
C GLY A 221 15.58 -22.08 9.86
N HIS A 222 15.08 -22.87 10.81
CA HIS A 222 15.64 -24.20 11.09
C HIS A 222 15.59 -25.14 9.87
N TYR A 223 14.56 -24.99 9.03
CA TYR A 223 14.40 -25.77 7.80
C TYR A 223 14.90 -25.03 6.54
N ASN A 224 15.54 -23.86 6.68
CA ASN A 224 15.91 -22.96 5.57
C ASN A 224 14.74 -22.62 4.63
N ILE A 225 13.52 -22.54 5.16
CA ILE A 225 12.32 -22.21 4.39
C ILE A 225 12.11 -20.70 4.46
N GLY A 226 12.11 -20.03 3.30
CA GLY A 226 11.68 -18.64 3.18
C GLY A 226 12.59 -17.60 3.86
N PHE A 227 13.80 -17.99 4.27
CA PHE A 227 14.87 -17.07 4.62
C PHE A 227 15.46 -16.48 3.33
N ASP A 228 15.48 -15.15 3.23
CA ASP A 228 16.02 -14.42 2.08
C ASP A 228 16.90 -13.29 2.60
N GLN A 229 18.21 -13.44 2.42
CA GLN A 229 19.19 -12.46 2.89
C GLN A 229 18.97 -11.10 2.22
N GLU A 230 18.53 -11.08 0.96
CA GLU A 230 18.29 -9.81 0.26
C GLU A 230 17.14 -9.03 0.88
N VAL A 231 16.14 -9.72 1.45
CA VAL A 231 15.04 -9.09 2.19
C VAL A 231 15.53 -8.52 3.50
N GLU A 232 16.39 -9.24 4.23
CA GLU A 232 16.97 -8.77 5.49
C GLU A 232 17.83 -7.53 5.26
N ASP A 233 18.76 -7.60 4.30
CA ASP A 233 19.65 -6.51 3.93
C ASP A 233 18.85 -5.26 3.50
N LEU A 234 17.85 -5.43 2.63
CA LEU A 234 17.00 -4.31 2.20
C LEU A 234 16.20 -3.73 3.38
N THR A 235 15.71 -4.58 4.28
CA THR A 235 14.95 -4.14 5.46
C THR A 235 15.84 -3.35 6.41
N GLU A 236 17.08 -3.80 6.65
CA GLU A 236 18.06 -3.08 7.46
C GLU A 236 18.37 -1.71 6.86
N GLN A 237 18.60 -1.65 5.55
CA GLN A 237 18.88 -0.39 4.85
C GLN A 237 17.71 0.60 4.88
N LEU A 238 16.47 0.11 4.81
CA LEU A 238 15.26 0.95 4.85
C LEU A 238 14.91 1.41 6.28
N LEU A 239 14.96 0.49 7.25
CA LEU A 239 14.44 0.75 8.59
C LEU A 239 15.52 1.18 9.59
N GLY A 240 16.76 0.73 9.42
CA GLY A 240 17.88 1.00 10.34
C GLY A 240 18.04 2.48 10.70
N PRO A 241 18.07 3.41 9.72
CA PRO A 241 18.17 4.84 10.01
C PRO A 241 17.04 5.39 10.87
N VAL A 242 15.82 4.88 10.70
CA VAL A 242 14.66 5.31 11.49
C VAL A 242 14.71 4.67 12.88
N LEU A 243 15.06 3.39 12.98
CA LEU A 243 15.11 2.63 14.23
C LEU A 243 16.19 3.11 15.22
N ALA A 244 17.15 3.93 14.77
CA ALA A 244 18.21 4.49 15.61
C ALA A 244 17.73 5.34 16.79
N THR A 245 16.45 5.71 16.86
CA THR A 245 15.89 6.51 17.96
C THR A 245 14.58 5.91 18.51
N PRO A 246 14.28 6.09 19.81
CA PRO A 246 12.99 5.67 20.38
C PRO A 246 11.78 6.29 19.65
N LEU A 247 11.92 7.53 19.19
CA LEU A 247 10.88 8.21 18.41
C LEU A 247 10.67 7.55 17.04
N GLY A 248 11.74 7.05 16.42
CA GLY A 248 11.66 6.33 15.16
C GLY A 248 10.98 4.97 15.31
N VAL A 249 11.29 4.22 16.37
CA VAL A 249 10.57 2.98 16.73
C VAL A 249 9.06 3.22 16.85
N PHE A 250 8.67 4.26 17.58
CA PHE A 250 7.25 4.65 17.66
C PHE A 250 6.68 5.04 16.29
N THR A 251 7.45 5.77 15.48
CA THR A 251 7.03 6.26 14.17
C THR A 251 6.67 5.13 13.21
N ILE A 252 7.49 4.07 13.12
CA ILE A 252 7.26 2.97 12.17
C ILE A 252 5.91 2.29 12.43
N GLY A 253 5.53 2.09 13.70
CA GLY A 253 4.22 1.50 13.99
C GLY A 253 3.07 2.48 13.94
N ALA A 254 3.20 3.67 14.54
CA ALA A 254 2.10 4.62 14.63
C ALA A 254 1.74 5.24 13.27
N ALA A 255 2.74 5.63 12.48
CA ALA A 255 2.50 6.20 11.15
C ALA A 255 1.92 5.14 10.19
N ALA A 256 2.49 3.93 10.17
CA ALA A 256 1.97 2.84 9.33
C ALA A 256 0.51 2.52 9.68
N ALA A 257 0.19 2.36 10.97
CA ALA A 257 -1.19 2.12 11.40
C ALA A 257 -2.15 3.24 10.97
N LEU A 258 -1.72 4.50 11.01
CA LEU A 258 -2.54 5.63 10.56
C LEU A 258 -2.87 5.53 9.06
N GLY A 259 -1.86 5.41 8.20
CA GLY A 259 -2.05 5.42 6.75
C GLY A 259 -2.70 4.13 6.24
N GLU A 260 -2.12 2.99 6.60
CA GLU A 260 -2.45 1.69 6.03
C GLU A 260 -3.81 1.17 6.50
N GLU A 261 -4.16 1.33 7.77
CA GLU A 261 -5.48 0.90 8.24
C GLU A 261 -6.59 1.81 7.70
N THR A 262 -6.32 3.10 7.55
CA THR A 262 -7.30 4.04 6.96
C THR A 262 -7.61 3.64 5.51
N ILE A 263 -6.59 3.33 4.70
CA ILE A 263 -6.81 2.94 3.30
C ILE A 263 -7.31 1.49 3.16
N PHE A 264 -6.62 0.51 3.73
CA PHE A 264 -6.95 -0.90 3.51
C PHE A 264 -8.22 -1.29 4.27
N ARG A 265 -8.30 -1.03 5.59
CA ARG A 265 -9.43 -1.50 6.43
C ARG A 265 -10.60 -0.55 6.37
N GLY A 266 -10.34 0.75 6.28
CA GLY A 266 -11.37 1.78 6.19
C GLY A 266 -11.98 1.92 4.79
N ALA A 267 -11.15 2.20 3.79
CA ALA A 267 -11.63 2.53 2.44
C ALA A 267 -11.89 1.29 1.59
N ILE A 268 -10.91 0.39 1.46
CA ILE A 268 -10.91 -0.72 0.49
C ILE A 268 -11.74 -1.92 0.98
N GLN A 269 -11.50 -2.41 2.20
CA GLN A 269 -12.09 -3.65 2.72
C GLN A 269 -13.61 -3.72 2.64
N PRO A 270 -14.38 -2.65 2.94
CA PRO A 270 -15.85 -2.71 2.84
C PRO A 270 -16.37 -2.93 1.41
N ARG A 271 -15.52 -2.77 0.39
CA ARG A 271 -15.85 -2.99 -1.03
C ARG A 271 -15.20 -4.25 -1.58
N PHE A 272 -13.94 -4.50 -1.26
CA PHE A 272 -13.18 -5.60 -1.86
C PHE A 272 -13.21 -6.88 -1.02
N GLY A 273 -13.75 -6.80 0.20
CA GLY A 273 -13.83 -7.95 1.11
C GLY A 273 -12.51 -8.27 1.79
N LEU A 274 -12.54 -9.26 2.68
CA LEU A 274 -11.41 -9.59 3.56
C LEU A 274 -10.17 -10.05 2.78
N VAL A 275 -10.34 -11.06 1.93
CA VAL A 275 -9.23 -11.77 1.29
C VAL A 275 -8.51 -10.88 0.27
N LEU A 276 -9.24 -10.23 -0.63
CA LEU A 276 -8.63 -9.36 -1.63
C LEU A 276 -7.92 -8.17 -0.98
N THR A 277 -8.48 -7.57 0.07
CA THR A 277 -7.79 -6.50 0.78
C THR A 277 -6.53 -6.98 1.50
N ALA A 278 -6.56 -8.15 2.14
CA ALA A 278 -5.36 -8.72 2.76
C ALA A 278 -4.28 -9.03 1.72
N LEU A 279 -4.67 -9.52 0.54
CA LEU A 279 -3.74 -9.78 -0.57
C LEU A 279 -3.10 -8.48 -1.07
N LEU A 280 -3.91 -7.44 -1.34
CA LEU A 280 -3.40 -6.13 -1.76
C LEU A 280 -2.49 -5.49 -0.69
N PHE A 281 -2.83 -5.69 0.58
CA PHE A 281 -1.99 -5.27 1.71
C PHE A 281 -0.65 -5.99 1.73
N ALA A 282 -0.61 -7.30 1.48
CA ALA A 282 0.66 -8.03 1.37
C ALA A 282 1.49 -7.56 0.16
N LEU A 283 0.85 -7.37 -0.99
CA LEU A 283 1.54 -7.01 -2.23
C LEU A 283 2.08 -5.57 -2.25
N VAL A 284 1.60 -4.67 -1.38
CA VAL A 284 2.20 -3.33 -1.24
C VAL A 284 3.57 -3.40 -0.55
N HIS A 285 3.82 -4.45 0.25
CA HIS A 285 5.10 -4.70 0.92
C HIS A 285 6.11 -5.37 -0.03
N SER A 286 6.33 -4.74 -1.18
CA SER A 286 7.16 -5.28 -2.26
C SER A 286 8.62 -5.55 -1.87
N ASN A 287 9.09 -4.88 -0.81
CA ASN A 287 10.41 -5.07 -0.22
C ASN A 287 10.61 -6.47 0.38
N TYR A 288 9.54 -7.22 0.64
CA TYR A 288 9.61 -8.62 1.07
C TYR A 288 9.62 -9.61 -0.10
N GLY A 289 9.40 -9.16 -1.34
CA GLY A 289 9.33 -10.04 -2.50
C GLY A 289 8.29 -11.17 -2.38
N PHE A 290 8.55 -12.32 -3.01
CA PHE A 290 7.69 -13.51 -2.90
C PHE A 290 8.23 -14.50 -1.85
N THR A 291 8.38 -14.04 -0.62
CA THR A 291 8.97 -14.80 0.49
C THR A 291 7.94 -15.19 1.57
N LEU A 292 8.42 -15.89 2.60
CA LEU A 292 7.62 -16.20 3.79
C LEU A 292 7.12 -14.93 4.50
N SER A 293 7.92 -13.86 4.51
CA SER A 293 7.53 -12.57 5.11
C SER A 293 6.27 -12.02 4.46
N THR A 294 6.14 -12.09 3.13
CA THR A 294 4.93 -11.67 2.41
C THR A 294 3.71 -12.52 2.79
N LEU A 295 3.89 -13.83 2.99
CA LEU A 295 2.83 -14.71 3.48
C LEU A 295 2.41 -14.36 4.92
N ILE A 296 3.37 -14.06 5.79
CA ILE A 296 3.10 -13.59 7.16
C ILE A 296 2.30 -12.28 7.13
N VAL A 297 2.72 -11.31 6.30
CA VAL A 297 2.00 -10.04 6.12
C VAL A 297 0.58 -10.26 5.59
N PHE A 298 0.37 -11.22 4.68
CA PHE A 298 -0.96 -11.61 4.23
C PHE A 298 -1.83 -12.14 5.37
N VAL A 299 -1.29 -13.04 6.21
CA VAL A 299 -2.00 -13.59 7.38
C VAL A 299 -2.31 -12.50 8.41
N ILE A 300 -1.36 -11.63 8.73
CA ILE A 300 -1.59 -10.44 9.56
C ILE A 300 -2.68 -9.55 8.93
N GLY A 301 -2.65 -9.43 7.60
CA GLY A 301 -3.67 -8.78 6.80
C GLY A 301 -5.09 -9.29 7.07
N LEU A 302 -5.26 -10.62 7.08
CA LEU A 302 -6.51 -11.29 7.40
C LEU A 302 -6.95 -11.07 8.86
N ILE A 303 -6.01 -11.07 9.80
CA ILE A 303 -6.29 -10.84 11.23
C ILE A 303 -6.79 -9.40 11.44
N LEU A 304 -6.05 -8.42 10.93
CA LEU A 304 -6.44 -7.01 10.95
C LEU A 304 -7.80 -6.79 10.30
N GLY A 305 -8.02 -7.40 9.12
CA GLY A 305 -9.30 -7.32 8.44
C GLY A 305 -10.44 -7.95 9.26
N THR A 306 -10.19 -9.03 9.99
CA THR A 306 -11.18 -9.65 10.88
C THR A 306 -11.52 -8.75 12.07
N LEU A 307 -10.52 -8.10 12.67
CA LEU A 307 -10.74 -7.09 13.71
C LEU A 307 -11.61 -5.93 13.19
N ARG A 308 -11.35 -5.48 11.96
CA ARG A 308 -12.19 -4.45 11.31
C ARG A 308 -13.64 -4.91 11.13
N LEU A 309 -13.88 -6.16 10.77
CA LEU A 309 -15.24 -6.70 10.56
C LEU A 309 -16.00 -6.85 11.88
N ARG A 310 -15.32 -7.27 12.96
CA ARG A 310 -15.94 -7.51 14.27
C ARG A 310 -16.08 -6.25 15.11
N TYR A 311 -15.20 -5.27 14.90
CA TYR A 311 -15.12 -4.05 15.70
C TYR A 311 -15.06 -2.82 14.80
N ASN A 312 -13.86 -2.26 14.61
CA ASN A 312 -13.65 -1.01 13.88
C ASN A 312 -12.19 -0.88 13.42
N THR A 313 -11.92 0.12 12.59
CA THR A 313 -10.58 0.40 12.06
C THR A 313 -9.64 0.84 13.18
N THR A 314 -10.11 1.60 14.17
CA THR A 314 -9.29 2.02 15.31
C THR A 314 -8.74 0.85 16.12
N THR A 315 -9.50 -0.24 16.24
CA THR A 315 -9.05 -1.48 16.91
C THR A 315 -7.93 -2.16 16.10
N SER A 316 -8.06 -2.13 14.77
CA SER A 316 -7.05 -2.67 13.85
C SER A 316 -5.78 -1.80 13.88
N MET A 317 -5.92 -0.47 13.95
CA MET A 317 -4.81 0.47 14.16
C MET A 317 -4.05 0.19 15.45
N ALA A 318 -4.75 -0.03 16.56
CA ALA A 318 -4.10 -0.38 17.82
C ALA A 318 -3.30 -1.68 17.70
N MET A 319 -3.87 -2.73 17.09
CA MET A 319 -3.17 -3.99 16.89
C MET A 319 -1.94 -3.85 15.98
N HIS A 320 -2.10 -3.18 14.83
CA HIS A 320 -1.02 -2.95 13.87
C HIS A 320 0.13 -2.13 14.49
N ALA A 321 -0.19 -0.98 15.09
CA ALA A 321 0.83 -0.13 15.72
C ALA A 321 1.59 -0.89 16.82
N THR A 322 0.87 -1.67 17.63
CA THR A 322 1.47 -2.45 18.72
C THR A 322 2.41 -3.52 18.19
N TYR A 323 1.98 -4.26 17.17
CA TYR A 323 2.80 -5.29 16.56
C TYR A 323 4.11 -4.71 15.99
N ASN A 324 4.02 -3.63 15.20
CA ASN A 324 5.20 -3.01 14.59
C ASN A 324 6.14 -2.38 15.64
N ILE A 325 5.59 -1.67 16.64
CA ILE A 325 6.39 -1.06 17.71
C ILE A 325 7.08 -2.15 18.53
N ALA A 326 6.37 -3.21 18.91
CA ALA A 326 6.94 -4.28 19.71
C ALA A 326 8.06 -5.01 18.95
N LEU A 327 7.86 -5.33 17.67
CA LEU A 327 8.90 -5.94 16.85
C LEU A 327 10.13 -5.02 16.70
N ALA A 328 9.91 -3.74 16.39
CA ALA A 328 10.97 -2.75 16.28
C ALA A 328 11.76 -2.56 17.59
N LEU A 329 11.08 -2.60 18.75
CA LEU A 329 11.74 -2.56 20.05
C LEU A 329 12.64 -3.78 20.27
N LEU A 330 12.17 -4.98 19.92
CA LEU A 330 12.97 -6.20 20.05
C LEU A 330 14.22 -6.13 19.17
N THR A 331 14.07 -5.69 17.92
CA THR A 331 15.21 -5.47 17.00
C THR A 331 16.24 -4.51 17.59
N VAL A 332 15.82 -3.36 18.15
CA VAL A 332 16.73 -2.39 18.78
C VAL A 332 17.40 -2.94 20.04
N LEU A 333 16.73 -3.85 20.76
CA LEU A 333 17.28 -4.52 21.95
C LEU A 333 18.18 -5.72 21.60
N GLY A 334 18.25 -6.12 20.33
CA GLY A 334 19.02 -7.29 19.88
C GLY A 334 18.44 -8.62 20.33
N ILE A 335 17.10 -8.70 20.45
CA ILE A 335 16.33 -9.89 20.88
C ILE A 335 15.48 -10.38 19.71
#